data_AF-A0A345ZJ40-F1
#
_entry.id   AF-A0A345ZJ40-F1
#
_cell.length_a   1.000
_cell.length_b   1.000
_cell.length_c   1.000
_cell.angle_alpha   90.00
_cell.angle_beta   90.00
_cell.angle_gamma   90.00
#
_symmetry.space_group_name_H-M   'P 1'
#
loop_
_entity.id
_entity.type
_entity.pdbx_description
1 polymer ?
#
loop_
_entity_poly.entity_id
_entity_poly.type
_entity_poly.pdbx_seq_one_letter_code
_entity_poly.pdbx_strand_id
1 'polypeptide(L)'
;MFNPKAELGTVQALLDRLVKYRLPRLSDIKQRVDAGEKLSETDIDFLRSSLQDAQETSRHIVRHPELQALGSRVSALYAEIIKTATENETRG
;
A
#
# COMPACT_ATOMS: atom_id res chain seq x y z
N MET A 1 -29.46 -0.33 3.75
CA MET A 1 -29.40 -0.56 5.20
C MET A 1 -27.94 -0.87 5.56
N PHE A 2 -27.33 -0.16 6.51
CA PHE A 2 -25.96 -0.44 6.97
C PHE A 2 -25.94 -1.77 7.75
N ASN A 3 -24.98 -2.66 7.43
CA ASN A 3 -24.79 -3.92 8.16
C ASN A 3 -23.40 -3.90 8.85
N PRO A 4 -23.33 -3.60 10.15
CA PRO A 4 -22.08 -3.49 10.89
C PRO A 4 -21.20 -4.76 10.84
N LYS A 5 -21.82 -5.96 10.82
CA LYS A 5 -21.07 -7.22 10.78
C LYS A 5 -20.40 -7.46 9.43
N ALA A 6 -21.09 -7.11 8.34
CA ALA A 6 -20.53 -7.21 7.00
C ALA A 6 -19.38 -6.20 6.77
N GLU A 7 -19.51 -5.00 7.34
CA GLU A 7 -18.44 -3.99 7.32
C GLU A 7 -17.19 -4.50 8.05
N LEU A 8 -17.34 -5.02 9.28
CA LEU A 8 -16.23 -5.56 10.07
C LEU A 8 -15.52 -6.74 9.36
N GLY A 9 -16.28 -7.64 8.75
CA GLY A 9 -15.71 -8.74 7.96
C GLY A 9 -14.91 -8.24 6.75
N THR A 10 -15.41 -7.21 6.07
CA THR A 10 -14.71 -6.56 4.95
C THR A 10 -13.41 -5.91 5.42
N VAL A 11 -13.47 -5.14 6.51
CA VAL A 11 -12.28 -4.48 7.10
C VAL A 11 -11.24 -5.51 7.53
N GLN A 12 -11.66 -6.60 8.18
CA GLN A 12 -10.73 -7.67 8.56
C GLN A 12 -10.05 -8.29 7.33
N ALA A 13 -10.79 -8.55 6.25
CA ALA A 13 -10.20 -9.09 5.01
C ALA A 13 -9.20 -8.12 4.37
N LEU A 14 -9.48 -6.81 4.42
CA LEU A 14 -8.56 -5.78 3.93
C LEU A 14 -7.29 -5.70 4.78
N LEU A 15 -7.40 -5.78 6.11
CA LEU A 15 -6.25 -5.81 7.02
C LEU A 15 -5.42 -7.08 6.82
N ASP A 16 -6.05 -8.23 6.69
CA ASP A 16 -5.38 -9.49 6.39
C ASP A 16 -4.62 -9.41 5.07
N ARG A 17 -5.24 -8.85 4.02
CA ARG A 17 -4.58 -8.67 2.72
C ARG A 17 -3.39 -7.71 2.80
N LEU A 18 -3.53 -6.64 3.56
CA LEU A 18 -2.47 -5.67 3.80
C LEU A 18 -1.27 -6.35 4.48
N VAL A 19 -1.49 -7.05 5.60
CA VAL A 19 -0.43 -7.63 6.42
C VAL A 19 0.22 -8.85 5.77
N LYS A 20 -0.59 -9.76 5.19
CA LYS A 20 -0.08 -11.04 4.67
C LYS A 20 0.53 -10.94 3.28
N TYR A 21 0.16 -9.93 2.48
CA TYR A 21 0.58 -9.84 1.08
C TYR A 21 1.19 -8.49 0.72
N ARG A 22 0.51 -7.38 0.98
CA ARG A 22 0.97 -6.08 0.48
C ARG A 22 2.22 -5.58 1.21
N LEU A 23 2.23 -5.61 2.54
CA LEU A 23 3.36 -5.12 3.34
C LEU A 23 4.66 -5.90 3.09
N PRO A 24 4.67 -7.24 3.03
CA PRO A 24 5.87 -8.00 2.67
C PRO A 24 6.40 -7.57 1.29
N ARG A 25 5.53 -7.53 0.27
CA ARG A 25 5.95 -7.15 -1.08
C ARG A 25 6.46 -5.71 -1.17
N LEU A 26 5.82 -4.77 -0.48
CA LEU A 26 6.30 -3.37 -0.40
C LEU A 26 7.65 -3.28 0.29
N SER A 27 7.88 -4.11 1.33
CA SER A 27 9.16 -4.15 2.04
C SER A 27 10.27 -4.66 1.13
N ASP A 28 10.02 -5.71 0.34
CA ASP A 28 10.98 -6.24 -0.63
C ASP A 28 11.31 -5.20 -1.72
N ILE A 29 10.29 -4.49 -2.23
CA ILE A 29 10.50 -3.41 -3.20
C ILE A 29 11.32 -2.28 -2.56
N LYS A 30 10.97 -1.87 -1.35
CA LYS A 30 11.68 -0.82 -0.61
C LYS A 30 13.16 -1.15 -0.43
N GLN A 31 13.49 -2.37 0.00
CA GLN A 31 14.86 -2.80 0.17
C GLN A 31 15.68 -2.69 -1.12
N ARG A 32 15.10 -3.09 -2.26
CA ARG A 32 15.78 -3.01 -3.56
C ARG A 32 15.98 -1.57 -4.03
N VAL A 33 14.95 -0.72 -3.95
CA VAL A 33 15.12 0.69 -4.35
C VAL A 33 16.05 1.44 -3.41
N ASP A 34 16.04 1.16 -2.11
CA ASP A 34 16.99 1.74 -1.16
C ASP A 34 18.44 1.30 -1.46
N ALA A 35 18.64 0.14 -2.09
CA ALA A 35 19.92 -0.35 -2.58
C ALA A 35 20.34 0.26 -3.95
N GLY A 36 19.52 1.14 -4.53
CA GLY A 36 19.79 1.82 -5.80
C GLY A 36 19.18 1.14 -7.03
N GLU A 37 18.40 0.06 -6.87
CA GLU A 37 17.74 -0.58 -8.00
C GLU A 37 16.59 0.28 -8.54
N LYS A 38 16.39 0.20 -9.86
CA LYS A 38 15.21 0.74 -10.54
C LYS A 38 14.00 -0.17 -10.33
N LEU A 39 12.79 0.38 -10.44
CA LEU A 39 11.57 -0.45 -10.37
C LEU A 39 11.45 -1.28 -11.65
N SER A 40 11.12 -2.57 -11.49
CA SER A 40 10.72 -3.39 -12.64
C SER A 40 9.28 -3.08 -13.07
N GLU A 41 8.90 -3.46 -14.30
CA GLU A 41 7.51 -3.35 -14.77
C GLU A 41 6.53 -4.06 -13.82
N THR A 42 6.90 -5.24 -13.32
CA THR A 42 6.09 -5.99 -12.35
C THR A 42 5.91 -5.23 -11.03
N ASP A 43 6.92 -4.50 -10.58
CA ASP A 43 6.80 -3.69 -9.37
C ASP A 43 5.90 -2.48 -9.60
N ILE A 44 6.02 -1.83 -10.77
CA ILE A 44 5.16 -0.71 -11.16
C ILE A 44 3.69 -1.15 -11.21
N ASP A 45 3.39 -2.30 -11.83
CA ASP A 45 2.04 -2.82 -11.93
C ASP A 45 1.47 -3.23 -10.56
N PHE A 46 2.31 -3.82 -9.71
CA PHE A 46 1.93 -4.13 -8.33
C PHE A 46 1.61 -2.85 -7.53
N LEU A 47 2.46 -1.82 -7.60
CA LEU A 47 2.27 -0.56 -6.89
C LEU A 47 1.00 0.15 -7.37
N ARG A 48 0.78 0.20 -8.69
CA ARG A 48 -0.41 0.82 -9.31
C ARG A 48 -1.70 0.13 -8.88
N SER A 49 -1.78 -1.20 -9.03
CA SER A 49 -2.96 -1.97 -8.65
C SER A 49 -3.24 -1.89 -7.15
N SER A 50 -2.20 -1.93 -6.31
CA SER A 50 -2.37 -1.84 -4.86
C SER A 50 -2.84 -0.47 -4.38
N LEU A 51 -2.36 0.62 -5.01
CA LEU A 51 -2.81 1.98 -4.74
C LEU A 51 -4.26 2.19 -5.19
N GLN A 52 -4.62 1.69 -6.37
CA GLN A 52 -6.00 1.75 -6.85
C GLN A 52 -6.95 1.04 -5.87
N ASP A 53 -6.63 -0.19 -5.48
CA ASP A 53 -7.43 -0.92 -4.49
C ASP A 53 -7.53 -0.13 -3.16
N ALA A 54 -6.45 0.51 -2.72
CA ALA A 54 -6.46 1.30 -1.49
C ALA A 54 -7.38 2.54 -1.59
N GLN A 55 -7.42 3.19 -2.76
CA GLN A 55 -8.33 4.30 -3.02
C GLN A 55 -9.79 3.84 -3.02
N GLU A 56 -10.10 2.75 -3.73
CA GLU A 56 -11.46 2.19 -3.81
C GLU A 56 -11.98 1.74 -2.43
N THR A 57 -11.08 1.26 -1.56
CA THR A 57 -11.41 0.78 -0.23
C THR A 57 -11.29 1.83 0.88
N SER A 58 -10.79 3.04 0.56
CA SER A 58 -10.58 4.14 1.52
C SER A 58 -11.85 4.56 2.27
N ARG A 59 -13.02 4.41 1.66
CA ARG A 59 -14.33 4.68 2.30
C ARG A 59 -14.55 3.85 3.58
N HIS A 60 -13.95 2.68 3.67
CA HIS A 60 -14.01 1.84 4.86
C HIS A 60 -13.11 2.40 5.96
N ILE A 61 -11.93 2.95 5.61
CA ILE A 61 -11.01 3.60 6.56
C ILE A 61 -11.65 4.86 7.18
N VAL A 62 -12.40 5.65 6.40
CA VAL A 62 -13.11 6.83 6.92
C VAL A 62 -14.11 6.47 8.03
N ARG A 63 -14.68 5.26 7.99
CA ARG A 63 -15.62 4.76 9.00
C ARG A 63 -14.95 4.12 10.21
N HIS A 64 -13.62 3.95 10.16
CA HIS A 64 -12.80 3.29 11.17
C HIS A 64 -11.62 4.21 11.54
N PRO A 65 -11.83 5.23 12.39
CA PRO A 65 -10.80 6.20 12.77
C PRO A 65 -9.52 5.56 13.33
N GLU A 66 -9.64 4.40 13.97
CA GLU A 66 -8.53 3.59 14.47
C GLU A 66 -7.55 3.15 13.36
N LEU A 67 -8.03 3.07 12.11
CA LEU A 67 -7.22 2.70 10.95
C LEU A 67 -6.56 3.89 10.26
N GLN A 68 -6.91 5.13 10.62
CA GLN A 68 -6.34 6.33 9.99
C GLN A 68 -4.82 6.35 10.11
N ALA A 69 -4.29 6.11 11.31
CA ALA A 69 -2.84 6.09 11.53
C ALA A 69 -2.14 4.99 10.71
N LEU A 70 -2.77 3.82 10.56
CA LEU A 70 -2.26 2.74 9.72
C LEU A 70 -2.27 3.15 8.25
N GLY A 71 -3.39 3.70 7.76
CA GLY A 71 -3.53 4.20 6.40
C GLY A 71 -2.47 5.24 6.05
N SER A 72 -2.25 6.23 6.92
CA SER A 72 -1.21 7.25 6.73
C SER A 72 0.20 6.65 6.64
N ARG A 73 0.53 5.67 7.49
CA ARG A 73 1.85 4.99 7.45
C ARG A 73 2.03 4.20 6.16
N VAL A 74 1.00 3.50 5.69
CA VAL A 74 1.05 2.77 4.42
C VAL A 74 1.21 3.73 3.24
N SER A 75 0.45 4.83 3.22
CA SER A 75 0.60 5.87 2.19
C SER A 75 2.00 6.49 2.18
N ALA A 76 2.58 6.76 3.34
CA ALA A 76 3.95 7.25 3.45
C ALA A 76 4.97 6.25 2.87
N LEU A 77 4.81 4.95 3.15
CA LEU A 77 5.67 3.90 2.58
C LEU A 77 5.62 3.88 1.04
N TYR A 78 4.43 3.98 0.44
CA TYR A 78 4.30 4.10 -1.02
C TYR A 78 5.04 5.33 -1.56
N ALA A 79 4.86 6.48 -0.90
CA ALA A 79 5.49 7.73 -1.32
C ALA A 79 7.03 7.65 -1.25
N GLU A 80 7.57 7.05 -0.19
CA GLU A 80 9.01 6.82 -0.04
C GLU A 80 9.55 5.91 -1.15
N ILE A 81 8.90 4.78 -1.42
CA ILE A 81 9.32 3.85 -2.49
C ILE A 81 9.37 4.58 -3.84
N ILE A 82 8.31 5.30 -4.19
CA ILE A 82 8.21 6.01 -5.47
C ILE A 82 9.27 7.10 -5.57
N LYS A 83 9.49 7.86 -4.48
CA LYS A 83 10.52 8.89 -4.43
C LYS A 83 11.91 8.29 -4.66
N THR A 84 12.30 7.28 -3.89
CA THR A 84 13.61 6.63 -4.02
C THR A 84 13.78 6.03 -5.42
N ALA A 85 12.77 5.35 -5.94
CA ALA A 85 12.79 4.81 -7.30
C ALA A 85 13.02 5.89 -8.36
N THR A 86 12.36 7.05 -8.23
CA THR A 86 12.54 8.18 -9.16
C THR A 86 13.97 8.75 -9.07
N GLU A 87 14.56 8.79 -7.88
CA GLU A 87 15.96 9.17 -7.71
C GLU A 87 16.91 8.16 -8.39
N ASN A 88 16.61 6.87 -8.33
CA ASN A 88 17.41 5.84 -9.00
C ASN A 88 17.31 5.92 -10.53
N GLU A 89 16.14 6.30 -11.07
CA GLU A 89 15.97 6.54 -12.51
C GLU A 89 16.81 7.71 -13.03
N THR A 90 17.04 8.73 -12.20
CA THR A 90 17.82 9.92 -12.60
C THR A 90 19.33 9.76 -12.42
N ARG A 91 19.77 8.75 -11.64
CA ARG A 91 21.20 8.46 -11.38
C ARG A 91 21.85 7.52 -12.39
N GLY A 92 21.08 6.68 -13.08
CA GLY A 92 21.58 5.69 -14.04
C GLY A 92 21.04 5.92 -15.43
#